data_AF-Q1ZSZ6-F1
#
_entry.id   AF-Q1ZSZ6-F1
#
_cell.length_a   1.000
_cell.length_b   1.000
_cell.length_c   1.000
_cell.angle_alpha   90.00
_cell.angle_beta   90.00
_cell.angle_gamma   90.00
#
_symmetry.space_group_name_H-M   'P 1'
#
loop_
_entity.id
_entity.type
_entity.pdbx_description
1 polymer ?
#
loop_
_entity_poly.entity_id
_entity_poly.type
_entity_poly.pdbx_seq_one_letter_code
_entity_poly.pdbx_strand_id
1 'polypeptide(L)'
;MVHGYNYYTGEDFTKQNLSIAGPSGGIISTPKEVAYWVESLFNGKILSKNQMKEMLSLVSTETGHPVVATQTSTVPGYSLGLTEQYSKKLGEVWMYEGVSSGYTAGYFYVPKYETIISYTASIGSIKNNPIQFSKLSKEVLYVLGLEVN
;
A
#
# COMPACT_ATOMS: atom_id res chain seq x y z
N MET A 1 9.51 0.04 22.77
CA MET A 1 8.32 0.51 22.02
C MET A 1 8.82 1.56 21.04
N VAL A 2 8.45 1.48 19.77
CA VAL A 2 8.84 2.50 18.79
C VAL A 2 7.97 3.73 19.05
N HIS A 3 8.59 4.91 19.14
CA HIS A 3 7.84 6.14 19.29
C HIS A 3 7.19 6.54 17.96
N GLY A 4 5.99 7.12 18.01
CA GLY A 4 5.26 7.57 16.83
C GLY A 4 4.66 8.95 17.07
N TYR A 5 4.80 9.84 16.09
CA TYR A 5 4.37 11.23 16.21
C TYR A 5 3.37 11.63 15.13
N ASN A 6 2.40 12.45 15.50
CA ASN A 6 1.49 13.02 14.51
C ASN A 6 2.27 13.94 13.56
N TYR A 7 2.10 13.75 12.25
CA TYR A 7 2.84 14.51 11.24
C TYR A 7 2.66 16.04 11.35
N TYR A 8 1.46 16.52 11.67
CA TYR A 8 1.16 17.95 11.69
C TYR A 8 1.33 18.59 13.06
N THR A 9 0.96 17.89 14.12
CA THR A 9 0.92 18.45 15.48
C THR A 9 2.17 18.13 16.30
N GLY A 10 2.96 17.12 15.89
CA GLY A 10 4.07 16.60 16.69
C GLY A 10 3.65 15.88 17.98
N GLU A 11 2.34 15.70 18.19
CA GLU A 11 1.80 14.99 19.35
C GLU A 11 2.30 13.54 19.38
N ASP A 12 2.62 13.05 20.58
CA ASP A 12 3.11 11.70 20.81
C ASP A 12 1.95 10.69 20.85
N PHE A 13 1.92 9.79 19.87
CA PHE A 13 0.94 8.72 19.72
C PHE A 13 1.47 7.35 20.19
N THR A 14 2.65 7.29 20.80
CA THR A 14 3.33 6.05 21.22
C THR A 14 2.45 5.14 22.08
N LYS A 15 1.62 5.72 22.96
CA LYS A 15 0.75 4.99 23.90
C LYS A 15 -0.67 4.78 23.41
N GLN A 16 -1.04 5.31 22.24
CA GLN A 16 -2.38 5.14 21.70
C GLN A 16 -2.54 3.75 21.10
N ASN A 17 -3.68 3.10 21.38
CA ASN A 17 -4.01 1.81 20.79
C ASN A 17 -4.74 1.99 19.45
N LEU A 18 -4.59 1.01 18.55
CA LEU A 18 -5.24 1.00 17.23
C LEU A 18 -6.56 0.22 17.22
N SER A 19 -7.20 0.02 18.39
CA SER A 19 -8.44 -0.77 18.48
C SER A 19 -9.58 -0.18 17.68
N ILE A 20 -9.57 1.15 17.43
CA ILE A 20 -10.56 1.81 16.57
C ILE A 20 -10.47 1.38 15.10
N ALA A 21 -9.29 0.97 14.62
CA ALA A 21 -9.11 0.46 13.26
C ALA A 21 -9.42 -1.04 13.18
N GLY A 22 -9.07 -1.81 14.22
CA GLY A 22 -9.33 -3.26 14.26
C GLY A 22 -8.80 -3.94 12.99
N PRO A 23 -9.63 -4.67 12.22
CA PRO A 23 -9.18 -5.36 11.00
C PRO A 23 -8.79 -4.43 9.85
N SER A 24 -9.17 -3.14 9.86
CA SER A 24 -8.82 -2.21 8.76
C SER A 24 -7.42 -1.59 8.89
N GLY A 25 -6.76 -1.71 10.04
CA GLY A 25 -5.47 -1.07 10.26
C GLY A 25 -4.81 -1.29 11.62
N GLY A 26 -5.29 -2.24 12.43
CA GLY A 26 -4.75 -2.55 13.76
C GLY A 26 -3.65 -3.61 13.78
N ILE A 27 -3.21 -4.10 12.62
CA ILE A 27 -2.14 -5.10 12.52
C ILE A 27 -0.79 -4.49 12.91
N ILE A 28 -0.01 -5.20 13.71
CA ILE A 28 1.35 -4.83 14.11
C ILE A 28 2.32 -5.78 13.42
N SER A 29 3.33 -5.25 12.73
CA SER A 29 4.34 -6.03 12.03
C SER A 29 5.62 -5.22 11.78
N THR A 30 6.64 -5.86 11.20
CA THR A 30 7.87 -5.24 10.71
C THR A 30 7.89 -5.19 9.17
N PRO A 31 8.65 -4.28 8.53
CA PRO A 31 8.78 -4.26 7.07
C PRO A 31 9.20 -5.61 6.46
N LYS A 32 10.06 -6.36 7.17
CA LYS A 32 10.52 -7.68 6.74
C LYS A 32 9.39 -8.71 6.70
N GLU A 33 8.54 -8.72 7.73
CA GLU A 33 7.38 -9.61 7.79
C GLU A 33 6.32 -9.24 6.76
N VAL A 34 6.09 -7.94 6.53
CA VAL A 34 5.22 -7.47 5.44
C VAL A 34 5.73 -7.96 4.10
N ALA A 35 7.04 -7.86 3.83
CA ALA A 35 7.63 -8.37 2.60
C ALA A 35 7.42 -9.89 2.44
N TYR A 36 7.60 -10.68 3.50
CA TYR A 36 7.33 -12.12 3.45
C TYR A 36 5.85 -12.46 3.25
N TRP A 37 4.95 -11.66 3.82
CA TRP A 37 3.52 -11.80 3.59
C TRP A 37 3.16 -11.55 2.13
N VAL A 38 3.68 -10.46 1.54
CA VAL A 38 3.48 -10.13 0.11
C VAL A 38 4.04 -11.25 -0.77
N GLU A 39 5.27 -11.69 -0.53
CA GLU A 39 5.89 -12.80 -1.28
C GLU A 39 5.03 -14.06 -1.20
N SER A 40 4.55 -14.41 -0.01
CA SER A 40 3.75 -15.62 0.21
C SER A 40 2.37 -15.52 -0.46
N LEU A 41 1.75 -14.35 -0.44
CA LEU A 41 0.48 -14.08 -1.11
C LEU A 41 0.63 -14.27 -2.61
N PHE A 42 1.59 -13.56 -3.23
CA PHE A 42 1.77 -13.57 -4.68
C PHE A 42 2.33 -14.88 -5.25
N ASN A 43 3.04 -15.66 -4.44
CA ASN A 43 3.51 -17.01 -4.81
C ASN A 43 2.48 -18.12 -4.56
N GLY A 44 1.21 -17.77 -4.27
CA GLY A 44 0.11 -18.74 -4.17
C GLY A 44 0.16 -19.65 -2.95
N LYS A 45 0.87 -19.25 -1.88
CA LYS A 45 0.93 -20.02 -0.62
C LYS A 45 -0.29 -19.78 0.28
N ILE A 46 -1.02 -18.69 0.04
CA ILE A 46 -2.10 -18.22 0.92
C ILE A 46 -3.49 -18.49 0.33
N LEU A 47 -3.69 -18.14 -0.95
CA LEU A 47 -4.97 -18.23 -1.64
C LEU A 47 -4.94 -19.30 -2.73
N SER A 48 -6.10 -19.94 -2.97
CA SER A 48 -6.27 -20.75 -4.17
C SER A 48 -6.18 -19.89 -5.43
N LYS A 49 -5.89 -20.51 -6.59
CA LYS A 49 -5.78 -19.79 -7.87
C LYS A 49 -7.03 -18.96 -8.21
N ASN A 50 -8.22 -19.47 -7.88
CA ASN A 50 -9.48 -18.77 -8.15
C ASN A 50 -9.63 -17.53 -7.25
N GLN A 51 -9.37 -17.67 -5.95
CA GLN A 51 -9.42 -16.54 -5.00
C GLN A 51 -8.36 -15.50 -5.32
N MET A 52 -7.17 -15.92 -5.75
CA MET A 52 -6.13 -14.98 -6.18
C MET A 52 -6.56 -14.19 -7.41
N LYS A 53 -7.18 -14.85 -8.39
CA LYS A 53 -7.73 -14.18 -9.58
C LYS A 53 -8.81 -13.15 -9.20
N GLU A 54 -9.67 -13.47 -8.24
CA GLU A 54 -10.67 -12.52 -7.72
C GLU A 54 -9.99 -11.35 -6.98
N MET A 55 -9.00 -11.64 -6.12
CA MET A 55 -8.27 -10.62 -5.37
C MET A 55 -7.55 -9.61 -6.26
N LEU A 56 -7.02 -10.06 -7.40
CA LEU A 56 -6.32 -9.23 -8.37
C LEU A 56 -7.24 -8.60 -9.44
N SER A 57 -8.56 -8.80 -9.35
CA SER A 57 -9.50 -8.12 -10.24
C SER A 57 -9.54 -6.62 -9.92
N LEU A 58 -9.32 -5.78 -10.93
CA LEU A 58 -9.18 -4.35 -10.76
C LEU A 58 -10.45 -3.61 -11.16
N VAL A 59 -10.77 -2.58 -10.38
CA VAL A 59 -11.70 -1.51 -10.76
C VAL A 59 -10.97 -0.17 -10.77
N SER A 60 -11.42 0.75 -11.60
CA SER A 60 -10.93 2.14 -11.58
C SER A 60 -11.33 2.82 -10.27
N THR A 61 -10.40 3.52 -9.63
CA THR A 61 -10.69 4.32 -8.42
C THR A 61 -11.57 5.54 -8.69
N GLU A 62 -11.69 5.97 -9.95
CA GLU A 62 -12.56 7.07 -10.36
C GLU A 62 -13.98 6.60 -10.71
N THR A 63 -14.10 5.49 -11.46
CA THR A 63 -15.38 5.07 -12.05
C THR A 63 -16.00 3.84 -11.39
N GLY A 64 -15.21 3.05 -10.65
CA GLY A 64 -15.65 1.78 -10.08
C GLY A 64 -15.87 0.66 -11.10
N HIS A 65 -15.65 0.90 -12.40
CA HIS A 65 -15.80 -0.11 -13.44
C HIS A 65 -14.54 -0.98 -13.55
N PRO A 66 -14.68 -2.25 -14.02
CA PRO A 66 -13.54 -3.12 -14.26
C PRO A 66 -12.53 -2.51 -15.22
N VAL A 67 -11.25 -2.65 -14.89
CA VAL A 67 -10.12 -2.22 -15.73
C VAL A 67 -9.06 -3.30 -15.78
N VAL A 68 -8.19 -3.24 -16.80
CA VAL A 68 -6.97 -4.05 -16.86
C VAL A 68 -5.77 -3.20 -16.43
N ALA A 69 -4.71 -3.84 -15.94
CA ALA A 69 -3.52 -3.14 -15.43
C ALA A 69 -2.98 -2.08 -16.40
N THR A 70 -2.88 -2.35 -17.71
CA THR A 70 -2.36 -1.35 -18.67
C THR A 70 -3.17 -0.04 -18.73
N GLN A 71 -4.43 -0.05 -18.26
CA GLN A 71 -5.29 1.14 -18.17
C GLN A 71 -5.05 1.94 -16.88
N THR A 72 -4.32 1.41 -15.90
CA THR A 72 -4.06 2.07 -14.61
C THR A 72 -2.84 2.99 -14.62
N SER A 73 -2.22 3.20 -15.78
CA SER A 73 -0.99 4.01 -15.88
C SER A 73 -1.15 5.46 -15.44
N THR A 74 -2.37 6.01 -15.51
CA THR A 74 -2.70 7.39 -15.10
C THR A 74 -3.55 7.45 -13.84
N VAL A 75 -4.44 6.47 -13.65
CA VAL A 75 -5.38 6.38 -12.53
C VAL A 75 -5.20 5.00 -11.90
N PRO A 76 -4.77 4.90 -10.64
CA PRO A 76 -4.57 3.60 -10.00
C PRO A 76 -5.85 2.75 -10.01
N GLY A 77 -5.67 1.46 -10.26
CA GLY A 77 -6.72 0.47 -10.06
C GLY A 77 -6.77 0.03 -8.60
N TYR A 78 -7.97 -0.29 -8.11
CA TYR A 78 -8.17 -0.88 -6.79
C TYR A 78 -8.72 -2.29 -6.95
N SER A 79 -8.22 -3.21 -6.14
CA SER A 79 -8.64 -4.60 -6.10
C SER A 79 -9.22 -4.95 -4.73
N LEU A 80 -9.35 -6.23 -4.39
CA LEU A 80 -9.77 -6.63 -3.04
C LEU A 80 -8.63 -6.41 -2.02
N GLY A 81 -8.47 -5.16 -1.60
CA GLY A 81 -7.53 -4.74 -0.56
C GLY A 81 -6.14 -4.35 -1.05
N LEU A 82 -5.93 -4.23 -2.37
CA LEU A 82 -4.67 -3.79 -2.96
C LEU A 82 -4.90 -2.67 -3.97
N THR A 83 -3.87 -1.85 -4.21
CA THR A 83 -3.82 -0.91 -5.32
C THR A 83 -2.83 -1.41 -6.36
N GLU A 84 -3.12 -1.16 -7.63
CA GLU A 84 -2.21 -1.44 -8.75
C GLU A 84 -2.01 -0.17 -9.58
N GLN A 85 -0.77 0.06 -10.01
CA GLN A 85 -0.46 1.10 -10.97
C GLN A 85 0.55 0.59 -12.00
N TYR A 86 0.19 0.71 -13.27
CA TYR A 86 1.02 0.21 -14.35
C TYR A 86 2.12 1.20 -14.75
N SER A 87 3.35 0.70 -14.74
CA SER A 87 4.53 1.38 -15.26
C SER A 87 4.91 0.83 -16.64
N LYS A 88 5.19 1.70 -17.62
CA LYS A 88 5.80 1.26 -18.88
C LYS A 88 7.17 0.59 -18.69
N LYS A 89 7.90 0.94 -17.63
CA LYS A 89 9.23 0.42 -17.33
C LYS A 89 9.17 -0.87 -16.49
N LEU A 90 8.29 -0.88 -15.49
CA LEU A 90 8.25 -1.95 -14.48
C LEU A 90 7.15 -2.99 -14.72
N GLY A 91 6.16 -2.69 -15.55
CA GLY A 91 4.92 -3.46 -15.65
C GLY A 91 3.96 -3.12 -14.52
N GLU A 92 3.20 -4.12 -14.06
CA GLU A 92 2.34 -4.00 -12.88
C GLU A 92 3.14 -3.65 -11.64
N VAL A 93 2.65 -2.71 -10.85
CA VAL A 93 3.17 -2.42 -9.52
C VAL A 93 2.03 -2.49 -8.52
N TRP A 94 2.06 -3.50 -7.67
CA TRP A 94 1.09 -3.74 -6.62
C TRP A 94 1.53 -3.04 -5.34
N MET A 95 0.63 -2.35 -4.66
CA MET A 95 0.96 -1.51 -3.52
C MET A 95 -0.17 -1.40 -2.52
N TYR A 96 0.22 -1.09 -1.28
CA TYR A 96 -0.70 -0.68 -0.23
C TYR A 96 0.05 0.22 0.75
N GLU A 97 -0.59 1.30 1.20
CA GLU A 97 -0.09 2.16 2.27
C GLU A 97 -1.16 2.29 3.35
N GLY A 98 -0.79 1.95 4.58
CA GLY A 98 -1.58 2.18 5.77
C GLY A 98 -1.03 3.39 6.54
N VAL A 99 -1.93 4.26 6.98
CA VAL A 99 -1.59 5.43 7.79
C VAL A 99 -2.48 5.47 9.03
N SER A 100 -1.85 5.64 10.18
CA SER A 100 -2.50 6.03 11.43
C SER A 100 -1.87 7.32 11.94
N SER A 101 -2.49 7.96 12.94
CA SER A 101 -1.80 9.03 13.66
C SER A 101 -0.60 8.43 14.38
N GLY A 102 0.60 8.90 14.06
CA GLY A 102 1.86 8.39 14.63
C GLY A 102 2.67 7.48 13.72
N TYR A 103 2.07 6.83 12.71
CA TYR A 103 2.76 5.81 11.92
C TYR A 103 2.28 5.74 10.47
N THR A 104 3.22 5.48 9.56
CA THR A 104 2.96 5.12 8.17
C THR A 104 3.69 3.81 7.87
N ALA A 105 3.04 2.91 7.13
CA ALA A 105 3.63 1.66 6.67
C ALA A 105 3.11 1.34 5.27
N GLY A 106 3.93 0.74 4.44
CA GLY A 106 3.47 0.32 3.12
C GLY A 106 4.45 -0.59 2.41
N TYR A 107 4.05 -0.99 1.21
CA TYR A 107 4.91 -1.75 0.31
C TYR A 107 4.61 -1.44 -1.16
N PHE A 108 5.61 -1.75 -1.98
CA PHE A 108 5.51 -1.89 -3.43
C PHE A 108 6.02 -3.27 -3.82
N TYR A 109 5.31 -3.93 -4.73
CA TYR A 109 5.70 -5.19 -5.32
C TYR A 109 5.69 -5.10 -6.83
N VAL A 110 6.81 -5.47 -7.44
CA VAL A 110 6.97 -5.51 -8.90
C VAL A 110 7.14 -6.96 -9.34
N PRO A 111 6.07 -7.65 -9.79
CA PRO A 111 6.12 -9.07 -10.12
C PRO A 111 7.16 -9.39 -11.18
N LYS A 112 7.33 -8.51 -12.18
CA LYS A 112 8.29 -8.67 -13.27
C LYS A 112 9.73 -8.92 -12.80
N TYR A 113 10.10 -8.38 -11.64
CA TYR A 113 11.45 -8.51 -11.06
C TYR A 113 11.45 -9.21 -9.70
N GLU A 114 10.32 -9.80 -9.29
CA GLU A 114 10.15 -10.44 -7.98
C GLU A 114 10.65 -9.56 -6.83
N THR A 115 10.47 -8.24 -6.95
CA THR A 115 11.08 -7.25 -6.06
C THR A 115 10.02 -6.62 -5.16
N ILE A 116 10.28 -6.64 -3.86
CA ILE A 116 9.42 -6.03 -2.84
C ILE A 116 10.21 -4.93 -2.13
N ILE A 117 9.62 -3.75 -2.04
CA ILE A 117 10.07 -2.66 -1.18
C ILE A 117 9.03 -2.52 -0.08
N SER A 118 9.41 -2.72 1.18
CA SER A 118 8.55 -2.45 2.32
C SER A 118 9.22 -1.47 3.27
N TYR A 119 8.45 -0.56 3.84
CA TYR A 119 8.96 0.50 4.68
C TYR A 119 7.96 0.84 5.80
N THR A 120 8.49 1.49 6.84
CA THR A 120 7.72 2.11 7.91
C THR A 120 8.31 3.48 8.24
N ALA A 121 7.48 4.36 8.77
CA ALA A 121 7.89 5.63 9.34
C ALA A 121 7.16 5.86 10.67
N SER A 122 7.90 6.33 11.66
CA SER A 122 7.42 6.75 12.99
C SER A 122 6.71 8.10 12.99
N ILE A 123 5.98 8.38 11.91
CA ILE A 123 5.22 9.60 11.71
C ILE A 123 4.02 9.31 10.82
N GLY A 124 2.86 9.90 11.13
CA GLY A 124 1.64 9.69 10.34
C GLY A 124 0.48 10.59 10.81
N SER A 125 -0.55 10.76 9.97
CA SER A 125 -1.75 11.53 10.32
C SER A 125 -2.94 11.12 9.47
N ILE A 126 -4.12 11.00 10.10
CA ILE A 126 -5.40 10.62 9.44
C ILE A 126 -6.18 11.85 8.94
N LYS A 127 -5.58 13.05 8.91
CA LYS A 127 -6.27 14.23 8.34
C LYS A 127 -6.59 13.97 6.86
N ASN A 128 -7.81 14.38 6.45
CA ASN A 128 -8.36 14.15 5.11
C ASN A 128 -7.34 14.43 4.01
N ASN A 129 -6.84 13.34 3.44
CA ASN A 129 -6.24 13.35 2.13
C ASN A 129 -6.83 12.14 1.40
N PRO A 130 -7.70 12.33 0.40
CA PRO A 130 -8.33 11.22 -0.31
C PRO A 130 -7.22 10.47 -1.05
N ILE A 131 -6.76 9.34 -0.50
CA ILE A 131 -5.80 8.44 -1.13
C ILE A 131 -4.52 9.17 -1.59
N GLN A 132 -3.98 10.08 -0.79
CA GLN A 132 -2.63 10.56 -1.06
C GLN A 132 -1.65 9.70 -0.29
N PHE A 133 -0.92 8.89 -1.05
CA PHE A 133 0.35 8.33 -0.63
C PHE A 133 1.15 9.35 0.17
N SER A 134 1.78 8.90 1.25
CA SER A 134 2.73 9.69 2.00
C SER A 134 3.77 10.30 1.07
N LYS A 135 4.39 11.42 1.47
CA LYS A 135 5.48 12.03 0.69
C LYS A 135 6.54 10.98 0.32
N LEU A 136 6.88 10.09 1.25
CA LEU A 136 7.82 9.00 1.02
C LEU A 136 7.35 8.08 -0.13
N SER A 137 6.10 7.62 -0.10
CA SER A 137 5.55 6.80 -1.17
C SER A 137 5.56 7.50 -2.53
N LYS A 138 5.22 8.79 -2.57
CA LYS A 138 5.28 9.57 -3.82
C LYS A 138 6.70 9.66 -4.37
N GLU A 139 7.69 9.87 -3.52
CA GLU A 139 9.11 9.87 -3.94
C GLU A 139 9.54 8.50 -4.45
N VAL A 140 9.12 7.41 -3.79
CA VAL A 140 9.41 6.05 -4.28
C VAL A 140 8.76 5.82 -5.64
N LEU A 141 7.48 6.16 -5.80
CA LEU A 141 6.74 6.04 -7.06
C LEU A 141 7.41 6.87 -8.16
N TYR A 142 7.83 8.10 -7.85
CA TYR A 142 8.58 8.96 -8.77
C TYR A 142 9.90 8.31 -9.22
N VAL A 143 10.70 7.77 -8.28
CA VAL A 143 11.95 7.05 -8.60
C VAL A 143 11.69 5.80 -9.45
N LEU A 144 10.54 5.15 -9.24
CA LEU A 144 10.08 4.01 -10.03
C LEU A 144 9.53 4.41 -11.42
N GLY A 145 9.39 5.71 -11.69
CA GLY A 145 8.83 6.25 -12.93
C GLY A 145 7.31 6.07 -13.03
N LEU A 146 6.63 6.07 -11.89
CA LEU A 146 5.18 6.08 -11.76
C LEU A 146 4.74 7.50 -11.42
N GLU A 147 3.93 8.11 -12.28
CA GLU A 147 3.35 9.43 -12.02
C GLU A 147 2.16 9.28 -11.08
N VAL A 148 2.25 9.91 -9.91
CA VAL A 148 1.13 10.03 -8.96
C VAL A 148 0.67 11.47 -9.03
N ASN A 149 -0.48 11.71 -9.66
CA ASN A 149 -1.12 13.04 -9.65
C ASN A 149 -1.73 13.33 -8.27
#